data_AF-A0A519LBN4-F1
#
_entry.id   AF-A0A519LBN4-F1
#
_cell.length_a   1.000
_cell.length_b   1.000
_cell.length_c   1.000
_cell.angle_alpha   90.00
_cell.angle_beta   90.00
_cell.angle_gamma   90.00
#
_symmetry.space_group_name_H-M   'P 1'
#
loop_
_entity.id
_entity.type
_entity.pdbx_description
1 polymer ?
#
loop_
_entity_poly.entity_id
_entity_poly.type
_entity_poly.pdbx_seq_one_letter_code
_entity_poly.pdbx_strand_id
1 'polypeptide(L)' 'MSAFSLRLHYVTGAAPIEEPLDACDEVEARELARVRLLLTRDYSRIELHHAGQPLDVFARDTA' A
#
# COMPACT_ATOMS: atom_id res chain seq x y z
N MET A 1 -15.34 3.93 -9.83
CA MET A 1 -14.65 3.76 -8.54
C MET A 1 -13.57 2.74 -8.77
N SER A 2 -12.31 3.09 -8.47
CA SER A 2 -11.17 2.19 -8.65
C SER A 2 -11.30 0.98 -7.72
N ALA A 3 -10.95 -0.21 -8.21
CA ALA A 3 -11.01 -1.47 -7.46
C ALA A 3 -9.72 -1.73 -6.65
N PHE A 4 -8.77 -0.79 -6.66
CA PHE A 4 -7.53 -0.91 -5.92
C PHE A 4 -7.71 -0.44 -4.46
N SER A 5 -7.03 -1.14 -3.54
CA SER A 5 -6.91 -0.73 -2.14
C SER A 5 -5.50 -0.96 -1.63
N LEU A 6 -5.14 -0.20 -0.60
CA LEU A 6 -3.89 -0.37 0.13
C LEU A 6 -4.20 -0.89 1.53
N ARG A 7 -3.48 -1.94 1.95
CA ARG A 7 -3.40 -2.34 3.35
C ARG A 7 -2.10 -1.81 3.95
N LEU A 8 -2.24 -0.89 4.91
CA LEU A 8 -1.14 -0.14 5.51
C LEU A 8 -0.77 -0.74 6.87
N HIS A 9 0.47 -1.20 7.02
CA HIS A 9 0.97 -1.77 8.27
C HIS A 9 1.85 -0.76 8.99
N TYR A 10 1.45 -0.37 10.21
CA TYR A 10 2.18 0.61 11.01
C TYR A 10 3.52 0.06 11.53
N VAL A 11 4.51 0.94 11.68
CA VAL A 11 5.78 0.63 12.35
C VAL A 11 5.56 0.30 13.84
N THR A 12 4.56 0.94 14.48
CA THR A 12 4.26 0.79 15.90
C THR A 12 3.60 -0.53 16.27
N GLY A 13 3.32 -1.41 15.29
CA GLY A 13 2.63 -2.68 15.51
C GLY A 13 1.11 -2.56 15.69
N ALA A 14 0.53 -1.40 15.42
CA ALA A 14 -0.92 -1.24 15.36
C ALA A 14 -1.52 -2.11 14.24
N ALA A 15 -2.80 -2.49 14.39
CA ALA A 15 -3.51 -3.25 13.38
C ALA A 15 -3.50 -2.52 12.03
N PRO A 16 -3.29 -3.23 10.92
CA PRO A 16 -3.25 -2.59 9.62
C PRO A 16 -4.61 -2.03 9.23
N ILE A 17 -4.59 -0.90 8.51
CA ILE A 17 -5.81 -0.26 7.98
C ILE A 17 -5.90 -0.48 6.48
N GLU A 18 -7.12 -0.50 5.96
CA GLU A 18 -7.38 -0.60 4.52
C GLU A 18 -7.95 0.73 4.00
N GLU A 19 -7.34 1.24 2.93
CA GLU A 19 -7.72 2.50 2.28
C GLU A 19 -7.96 2.27 0.78
N PRO A 20 -9.00 2.87 0.18
CA PRO A 20 -9.17 2.84 -1.27
C PRO A 20 -8.03 3.60 -1.95
N LEU A 21 -7.59 3.11 -3.11
CA LEU A 21 -6.58 3.76 -3.94
C LEU A 21 -7.19 4.16 -5.27
N ASP A 22 -7.14 5.44 -5.59
CA ASP A 22 -7.60 5.93 -6.88
C ASP A 22 -6.46 5.81 -7.91
N ALA A 23 -6.42 4.68 -8.59
CA ALA A 23 -5.51 4.39 -9.69
C ALA A 23 -6.29 3.89 -10.91
N CYS A 24 -5.80 4.24 -12.10
CA CYS A 24 -6.39 3.88 -13.39
C CYS A 24 -5.94 2.50 -13.87
N ASP A 25 -4.74 2.08 -13.50
CA ASP A 25 -4.18 0.77 -13.84
C ASP A 25 -3.21 0.24 -12.75
N GLU A 26 -2.71 -0.99 -12.96
CA GLU A 26 -1.80 -1.62 -12.01
C GLU A 26 -0.42 -0.95 -11.92
N VAL A 27 0.04 -0.32 -13.00
CA VAL A 27 1.36 0.33 -13.03
C VAL A 27 1.31 1.57 -12.14
N GLU A 28 0.31 2.42 -12.35
CA GLU A 28 0.04 3.59 -11.51
C GLU A 28 -0.22 3.17 -10.06
N ALA A 29 -1.01 2.13 -9.83
CA ALA A 29 -1.29 1.64 -8.47
C ALA A 29 -0.02 1.24 -7.72
N ARG A 30 0.92 0.56 -8.39
CA ARG A 30 2.22 0.17 -7.80
C ARG A 30 3.09 1.39 -7.52
N GLU A 31 3.13 2.37 -8.42
CA GLU A 31 3.88 3.61 -8.21
C GLU A 31 3.33 4.41 -7.04
N LEU A 32 2.01 4.59 -6.95
CA LEU A 32 1.35 5.26 -5.84
C LEU A 32 1.59 4.55 -4.50
N ALA A 33 1.54 3.21 -4.48
CA ALA A 33 1.85 2.43 -3.27
C ALA A 33 3.30 2.66 -2.79
N ARG A 34 4.27 2.70 -3.71
CA ARG A 34 5.67 3.01 -3.40
C ARG A 34 5.83 4.44 -2.89
N VAL A 35 5.20 5.42 -3.55
CA VAL A 35 5.22 6.83 -3.13
C VAL A 35 4.61 6.98 -1.73
N ARG A 36 3.48 6.31 -1.45
CA ARG A 36 2.85 6.30 -0.13
C ARG A 36 3.80 5.77 0.94
N LEU A 37 4.49 4.65 0.68
CA LEU A 37 5.49 4.12 1.58
C LEU A 37 6.66 5.10 1.75
N LEU A 38 7.13 5.76 0.69
CA LEU A 38 8.26 6.69 0.79
C LEU A 38 7.91 7.95 1.60
N LEU A 39 6.74 8.54 1.37
CA LEU A 39 6.32 9.80 1.97
C LEU A 39 5.86 9.67 3.43
N THR A 40 5.35 8.51 3.83
CA THR A 40 4.83 8.29 5.19
C THR A 40 5.70 7.30 5.95
N ARG A 41 6.43 7.79 6.97
CA ARG A 41 7.30 6.97 7.83
C ARG A 41 6.57 6.15 8.88
N ASP A 42 5.27 6.34 9.01
CA ASP A 42 4.44 5.62 9.97
C ASP A 42 4.21 4.16 9.56
N TYR A 43 4.44 3.82 8.29
CA TYR A 43 4.24 2.48 7.75
C TYR A 43 5.57 1.75 7.51
N SER A 44 5.62 0.50 7.97
CA SER A 44 6.73 -0.43 7.75
C SER A 44 6.54 -1.21 6.44
N ARG A 45 5.28 -1.48 6.08
CA ARG A 45 4.88 -2.27 4.94
C ARG A 45 3.54 -1.79 4.39
N ILE A 46 3.37 -1.87 3.07
CA ILE A 46 2.11 -1.62 2.38
C ILE A 46 1.83 -2.82 1.46
N GLU A 47 0.60 -3.32 1.46
CA GLU A 47 0.12 -4.30 0.47
C GLU A 47 -0.81 -3.59 -0.50
N LEU A 48 -0.62 -3.82 -1.80
CA LEU A 48 -1.52 -3.38 -2.85
C LEU A 48 -2.48 -4.52 -3.17
N HIS A 49 -3.78 -4.24 -3.20
CA HIS A 49 -4.84 -5.18 -3.50
C HIS A 49 -5.64 -4.68 -4.71
N HIS A 50 -6.17 -5.60 -5.51
CA HIS A 50 -7.09 -5.33 -6.61
C HIS A 50 -8.33 -6.22 -6.47
N ALA A 51 -9.52 -5.61 -6.37
CA ALA A 51 -10.78 -6.31 -6.13
C ALA A 51 -10.72 -7.25 -4.90
N GLY A 52 -10.02 -6.81 -3.83
CA GLY A 52 -9.82 -7.55 -2.59
C GLY A 52 -8.80 -8.70 -2.67
N GLN A 53 -8.12 -8.86 -3.81
CA GLN A 53 -7.04 -9.84 -3.98
C GLN A 53 -5.68 -9.16 -3.83
N PRO A 54 -4.71 -9.76 -3.13
CA PRO A 54 -3.37 -9.20 -3.00
C PRO A 54 -2.65 -9.22 -4.35
N LEU A 55 -2.05 -8.08 -4.73
CA LEU A 55 -1.35 -7.89 -5.98
C LEU A 55 0.17 -7.75 -5.78
N ASP A 56 0.59 -6.93 -4.80
CA ASP A 56 2.01 -6.67 -4.52
C ASP A 56 2.24 -6.25 -3.07
N VAL A 57 3.48 -6.34 -2.60
CA VAL A 57 3.87 -5.96 -1.24
C VAL A 57 5.15 -5.13 -1.27
N PHE A 58 5.11 -3.98 -0.60
CA PHE A 58 6.23 -3.06 -0.46
C PHE A 58 6.62 -2.98 1.01
N ALA A 59 7.89 -3.23 1.32
CA ALA A 59 8.43 -3.08 2.67
C ALA A 59 9.62 -2.12 2.64
N ARG A 60 9.89 -1.46 3.76
CA ARG A 60 11.14 -0.71 3.90
C ARG A 60 12.29 -1.70 4.07
N ASP A 61 13.34 -1.54 3.27
CA ASP A 61 14.60 -2.22 3.54
C ASP A 61 15.15 -1.71 4.87
N THR A 62 15.13 -2.58 5.88
CA THR A 62 15.85 -2.37 7.13
C THR A 62 17.31 -2.73 6.88
N ALA A 63 18.08 -1.78 6.34
CA ALA A 63 19.53 -1.84 6.34
C ALA A 63 20.09 -1.57 7.74
#